data_AF-A0AAW1VSF5-F1
#
_entry.id   AF-A0AAW1VSF5-F1
#
_cell.length_a   1.000
_cell.length_b   1.000
_cell.length_c   1.000
_cell.angle_alpha   90.00
_cell.angle_beta   90.00
_cell.angle_gamma   90.00
#
_symmetry.space_group_name_H-M   'P 1'
#
loop_
_entity.id
_entity.type
_entity.pdbx_description
1 polymer ?
#
loop_
_entity_poly.entity_id
_entity_poly.type
_entity_poly.pdbx_seq_one_letter_code
_entity_poly.pdbx_strand_id
1 'polypeptide(L)'
;MELSSTAYDQLWRFDMEALPADLIRRGMAIEDPTAEHGLKLTIEDYPFANDAVNYGQYMYGGYFPNRPTIARSNMPTEDANEERFKMFLKKPEAALLRCFPSQVQATTVMVVLDVLSNHSPDEEYIGENVVSPWAEDPVIKAAFERFNGSLKKLEGIIDERNTNLNLKNRVGAGVVPYELLKPFSESGVTGKGVPNSISI
;
A
#
# COMPACT_ATOMS: atom_id res chain seq x y z
N MET A 1 -19.17 1.35 -8.30
CA MET A 1 -20.01 2.00 -7.28
C MET A 1 -20.93 1.02 -6.56
N GLU A 2 -21.65 0.13 -7.23
CA GLU A 2 -22.54 -0.83 -6.55
C GLU A 2 -21.80 -1.77 -5.58
N LEU A 3 -20.68 -2.35 -6.02
CA LEU A 3 -19.85 -3.20 -5.16
C LEU A 3 -19.34 -2.45 -3.91
N SER A 4 -18.88 -1.20 -4.06
CA SER A 4 -18.41 -0.39 -2.93
C SER A 4 -19.56 -0.01 -1.99
N SER A 5 -20.75 0.27 -2.52
CA SER A 5 -21.95 0.49 -1.69
C SER A 5 -22.34 -0.75 -0.90
N THR A 6 -22.27 -1.93 -1.52
CA THR A 6 -22.56 -3.21 -0.86
C THR A 6 -21.53 -3.51 0.24
N ALA A 7 -20.25 -3.28 -0.04
CA ALA A 7 -19.18 -3.42 0.95
C ALA A 7 -19.35 -2.42 2.11
N TYR A 8 -19.76 -1.19 1.83
CA TYR A 8 -20.05 -0.19 2.86
C TYR A 8 -21.19 -0.65 3.79
N ASP A 9 -22.30 -1.11 3.21
CA ASP A 9 -23.46 -1.59 3.98
C ASP A 9 -23.13 -2.84 4.83
N GLN A 10 -22.39 -3.79 4.25
CA GLN A 10 -22.19 -5.11 4.88
C GLN A 10 -20.95 -5.21 5.76
N LEU A 11 -19.88 -4.45 5.47
CA LEU A 11 -18.56 -4.67 6.05
C LEU A 11 -18.01 -3.46 6.80
N TRP A 12 -18.36 -2.23 6.43
CA TRP A 12 -17.73 -1.04 6.97
C TRP A 12 -18.22 -0.69 8.37
N ARG A 13 -17.28 -0.35 9.26
CA ARG A 13 -17.55 -0.07 10.67
C ARG A 13 -16.52 0.92 11.20
N PHE A 14 -16.95 2.13 11.53
CA PHE A 14 -16.06 3.20 12.01
C PHE A 14 -15.20 2.77 13.22
N ASP A 15 -15.79 2.05 14.17
CA ASP A 15 -15.12 1.53 15.36
C ASP A 15 -14.03 0.49 15.06
N MET A 16 -14.00 -0.04 13.83
CA MET A 16 -13.07 -1.07 13.39
C MET A 16 -11.98 -0.55 12.44
N GLU A 17 -11.97 0.75 12.14
CA GLU A 17 -10.95 1.34 11.26
C GLU A 17 -9.62 1.60 11.99
N ALA A 18 -9.62 1.59 13.33
CA ALA A 18 -8.39 1.69 14.12
C ALA A 18 -7.48 0.48 13.86
N LEU A 19 -6.20 0.73 13.59
CA LEU A 19 -5.25 -0.31 13.18
C LEU A 19 -5.19 -1.53 14.13
N PRO A 20 -5.16 -1.39 15.46
CA PRO A 20 -5.21 -2.56 16.36
C PRO A 20 -6.47 -3.42 16.18
N ALA A 21 -7.63 -2.79 16.10
CA ALA A 21 -8.91 -3.48 15.93
C ALA A 21 -8.99 -4.18 14.57
N ASP A 22 -8.53 -3.52 13.50
CA ASP A 22 -8.46 -4.12 12.16
C ASP A 22 -7.54 -5.35 12.12
N LEU A 23 -6.35 -5.25 12.70
CA LEU A 23 -5.39 -6.36 12.75
C LEU A 23 -5.96 -7.57 13.48
N ILE A 24 -6.60 -7.36 14.64
CA ILE A 24 -7.23 -8.43 15.42
C ILE A 24 -8.39 -9.06 14.63
N ARG A 25 -9.27 -8.24 14.06
CA ARG A 25 -10.43 -8.69 13.27
C ARG A 25 -10.03 -9.59 12.10
N ARG A 26 -8.94 -9.25 11.42
CA ARG A 26 -8.42 -10.04 10.29
C ARG A 26 -7.59 -11.25 10.71
N GLY A 27 -7.40 -11.48 12.01
CA GLY A 27 -6.56 -12.57 12.54
C GLY A 27 -5.05 -12.32 12.37
N MET A 28 -4.65 -11.08 12.10
CA MET A 28 -3.24 -10.67 11.92
C MET A 28 -2.54 -10.32 13.23
N ALA A 29 -3.30 -10.18 14.33
CA ALA A 29 -2.77 -9.97 15.66
C ALA A 29 -3.67 -10.58 16.73
N ILE A 30 -3.11 -10.77 17.91
CA ILE A 30 -3.82 -11.10 19.15
C ILE A 30 -3.53 -10.04 20.20
N GLU A 31 -4.47 -9.81 21.12
CA GLU A 31 -4.23 -8.93 22.26
C GLU A 31 -3.10 -9.49 23.14
N ASP A 32 -2.18 -8.61 23.54
CA ASP A 32 -1.09 -8.93 24.44
C ASP A 32 -0.79 -7.70 25.32
N PRO A 33 -1.35 -7.65 26.54
CA PRO A 33 -1.14 -6.53 27.46
C PRO A 33 0.33 -6.32 27.87
N THR A 34 1.20 -7.31 27.63
CA THR A 34 2.62 -7.23 27.96
C THR A 34 3.46 -6.66 26.80
N ALA A 35 2.92 -6.63 25.58
CA ALA A 35 3.57 -6.04 24.43
C ALA A 35 3.46 -4.50 24.45
N GLU A 36 4.48 -3.81 23.90
CA GLU A 36 4.56 -2.34 23.86
C GLU A 36 3.30 -1.67 23.28
N HIS A 37 2.67 -2.31 22.29
CA HIS A 37 1.49 -1.79 21.60
C HIS A 37 0.19 -2.51 22.00
N GLY A 38 0.20 -3.30 23.09
CA GLY A 38 -0.97 -4.02 23.58
C GLY A 38 -1.41 -5.20 22.70
N LEU A 39 -0.62 -5.56 21.68
CA LEU A 39 -0.91 -6.63 20.74
C LEU A 39 0.38 -7.32 20.28
N LYS A 40 0.23 -8.58 19.86
CA LYS A 40 1.25 -9.38 19.22
C LYS A 40 0.79 -9.77 17.82
N LEU A 41 1.62 -9.51 16.81
CA LEU A 41 1.33 -9.90 15.44
C LEU A 41 1.41 -11.42 15.25
N THR A 42 0.51 -11.96 14.42
CA THR A 42 0.54 -13.37 13.98
C THR A 42 1.71 -13.63 13.02
N ILE A 43 2.07 -12.61 12.23
CA ILE A 43 3.24 -12.60 11.35
C ILE A 43 4.17 -11.49 11.83
N GLU A 44 5.33 -11.86 12.38
CA GLU A 44 6.23 -10.91 13.04
C GLU A 44 6.77 -9.84 12.07
N ASP A 45 7.13 -10.22 10.85
CA ASP A 45 7.60 -9.31 9.80
C ASP A 45 6.47 -8.97 8.81
N TYR A 46 5.35 -8.41 9.29
CA TYR A 46 4.21 -8.05 8.44
C TYR A 46 4.33 -6.60 7.91
N PRO A 47 4.56 -6.37 6.61
CA PRO A 47 4.80 -5.02 6.07
C PRO A 47 3.52 -4.41 5.48
N PHE A 48 2.46 -4.25 6.29
CA PHE A 48 1.20 -3.68 5.80
C PHE A 48 0.69 -2.57 6.71
N ALA A 49 0.25 -1.47 6.08
CA ALA A 49 -0.65 -0.50 6.69
C ALA A 49 -1.68 -0.05 5.66
N ASN A 50 -2.88 0.27 6.15
CA ASN A 50 -4.00 0.73 5.32
C ASN A 50 -3.68 2.09 4.65
N ASP A 51 -2.91 2.97 5.30
CA ASP A 51 -2.54 4.28 4.73
C ASP A 51 -1.55 4.19 3.56
N ALA A 52 -0.94 3.01 3.36
CA ALA A 52 0.01 2.76 2.27
C ALA A 52 -0.67 2.39 0.93
N VAL A 53 -2.01 2.46 0.85
CA VAL A 53 -2.78 1.97 -0.32
C VAL A 53 -2.65 2.85 -1.56
N ASN A 54 -2.30 4.14 -1.42
CA ASN A 54 -2.26 5.06 -2.55
C ASN A 54 -0.91 5.07 -3.28
N TYR A 55 0.17 5.53 -2.64
CA TYR A 55 1.45 5.80 -3.31
C TYR A 55 2.24 4.55 -3.74
N GLY A 56 1.81 3.36 -3.32
CA GLY A 56 2.33 2.08 -3.82
C GLY A 56 1.71 1.63 -5.16
N GLN A 57 0.67 2.32 -5.64
CA GLN A 57 -0.11 1.88 -6.80
C GLN A 57 0.74 1.70 -8.06
N TYR A 58 1.55 2.68 -8.44
CA TYR A 58 2.40 2.57 -9.63
C TYR A 58 3.58 1.62 -9.41
N MET A 59 4.20 1.65 -8.23
CA MET A 59 5.31 0.74 -7.87
C MET A 59 4.92 -0.73 -8.04
N TYR A 60 3.72 -1.13 -7.61
CA TYR A 60 3.25 -2.51 -7.74
C TYR A 60 2.42 -2.77 -9.01
N GLY A 61 1.71 -1.79 -9.53
CA GLY A 61 0.76 -1.93 -10.63
C GLY A 61 1.25 -1.42 -11.99
N GLY A 62 2.36 -0.69 -12.03
CA GLY A 62 2.97 -0.18 -13.27
C GLY A 62 3.45 -1.31 -14.19
N TYR A 63 3.81 -2.46 -13.62
CA TYR A 63 3.95 -3.71 -14.38
C TYR A 63 2.62 -4.45 -14.40
N PHE A 64 1.81 -4.22 -15.44
CA PHE A 64 0.42 -4.72 -15.52
C PHE A 64 0.23 -6.23 -15.25
N PRO A 65 1.15 -7.16 -15.58
CA PRO A 65 0.97 -8.57 -15.25
C PRO A 65 1.00 -8.84 -13.74
N ASN A 66 1.63 -7.97 -12.95
CA ASN A 66 1.68 -8.08 -11.49
C ASN A 66 0.33 -7.72 -10.84
N ARG A 67 -0.41 -6.75 -11.40
CA ARG A 67 -1.75 -6.34 -10.95
C ARG A 67 -2.71 -6.09 -12.12
N PRO A 68 -3.21 -7.14 -12.78
CA PRO A 68 -4.15 -6.98 -13.88
C PRO A 68 -5.51 -6.47 -13.36
N THR A 69 -6.02 -5.39 -13.96
CA THR A 69 -7.28 -4.76 -13.52
C THR A 69 -8.53 -5.44 -14.04
N ILE A 70 -8.40 -6.23 -15.12
CA ILE A 70 -9.50 -6.98 -15.72
C ILE A 70 -9.00 -8.34 -16.24
N ALA A 71 -9.91 -9.30 -16.29
CA ALA A 71 -9.77 -10.54 -17.04
C ALA A 71 -10.79 -10.55 -18.19
N ARG A 72 -10.32 -10.58 -19.44
CA ARG A 72 -11.12 -10.56 -20.67
C ARG A 72 -11.64 -11.93 -21.10
N SER A 73 -11.20 -12.99 -20.45
CA SER A 73 -11.54 -14.35 -20.85
C SER A 73 -11.66 -15.27 -19.65
N ASN A 74 -12.63 -16.17 -19.68
CA ASN A 74 -12.78 -17.22 -18.67
C ASN A 74 -11.57 -18.15 -18.66
N MET A 75 -11.37 -18.80 -17.51
CA MET A 75 -10.32 -19.81 -17.34
C MET A 75 -10.47 -20.90 -18.39
N PRO A 76 -9.43 -21.23 -19.18
CA PRO A 76 -9.48 -22.38 -20.08
C PRO A 76 -9.65 -23.66 -19.26
N THR A 77 -10.70 -24.42 -19.56
CA THR A 77 -10.95 -25.76 -19.03
C THR A 77 -10.86 -26.79 -20.15
N GLU A 78 -10.59 -28.04 -19.79
CA GLU A 78 -10.49 -29.17 -20.73
C GLU A 78 -11.80 -29.36 -21.52
N ASP A 79 -12.94 -29.15 -20.86
CA ASP A 79 -14.27 -29.42 -21.43
C ASP A 79 -14.79 -28.32 -22.37
N ALA A 80 -14.28 -27.09 -22.26
CA ALA A 80 -14.87 -25.95 -22.94
C ALA A 80 -14.35 -25.76 -24.38
N ASN A 81 -13.06 -26.02 -24.62
CA ASN A 81 -12.45 -25.83 -25.94
C ASN A 81 -11.06 -26.51 -26.01
N GLU A 82 -10.98 -27.65 -26.69
CA GLU A 82 -9.77 -28.46 -26.82
C GLU A 82 -8.59 -27.69 -27.48
N GLU A 83 -8.85 -26.87 -28.50
CA GLU A 83 -7.80 -26.09 -29.17
C GLU A 83 -7.23 -25.02 -28.26
N ARG A 84 -8.09 -24.33 -27.51
CA ARG A 84 -7.69 -23.30 -26.55
C ARG A 84 -6.90 -23.91 -25.39
N PHE A 85 -7.31 -25.10 -24.94
CA PHE A 85 -6.59 -25.86 -23.92
C PHE A 85 -5.21 -26.31 -24.42
N LYS A 86 -5.13 -26.90 -25.63
CA LYS A 86 -3.85 -27.24 -26.28
C LYS A 86 -2.95 -26.01 -26.47
N MET A 87 -3.52 -24.86 -26.82
CA MET A 87 -2.76 -23.60 -26.93
C MET A 87 -2.24 -23.14 -25.58
N PHE A 88 -3.03 -23.23 -24.51
CA PHE A 88 -2.59 -22.92 -23.16
C PHE A 88 -1.42 -23.82 -22.73
N LEU A 89 -1.52 -25.13 -22.96
CA LEU A 89 -0.42 -26.07 -22.66
C LEU A 89 0.86 -25.77 -23.46
N LYS A 90 0.72 -25.33 -24.71
CA LYS A 90 1.87 -25.04 -25.59
C LYS A 90 2.48 -23.66 -25.35
N LYS A 91 1.66 -22.65 -25.04
CA LYS A 91 2.01 -21.23 -24.92
C LYS A 91 1.19 -20.54 -23.82
N PRO A 92 1.43 -20.86 -22.55
CA PRO A 92 0.64 -20.32 -21.43
C PRO A 92 0.73 -18.80 -21.34
N GLU A 93 1.86 -18.19 -21.69
CA GLU A 93 2.06 -16.75 -21.73
C GLU A 93 1.11 -16.06 -22.73
N ALA A 94 0.86 -16.67 -23.88
CA ALA A 94 -0.08 -16.14 -24.87
C ALA A 94 -1.53 -16.21 -24.37
N ALA A 95 -1.87 -17.23 -23.58
CA ALA A 95 -3.17 -17.33 -22.94
C ALA A 95 -3.34 -16.28 -21.83
N LEU A 96 -2.32 -16.05 -21.01
CA LEU A 96 -2.32 -14.99 -19.99
C LEU A 96 -2.46 -13.61 -20.61
N LEU A 97 -1.70 -13.29 -21.66
CA LEU A 97 -1.80 -11.99 -22.35
C LEU A 97 -3.16 -11.78 -23.04
N ARG A 98 -3.84 -12.85 -23.45
CA ARG A 98 -5.22 -12.78 -23.93
C ARG A 98 -6.22 -12.56 -22.81
N CYS A 99 -5.96 -13.11 -21.63
CA CYS A 99 -6.80 -12.94 -20.44
C CYS A 99 -6.63 -11.55 -19.83
N PHE A 100 -5.41 -11.08 -19.63
CA PHE A 100 -5.08 -9.78 -19.06
C PHE A 100 -5.54 -8.60 -19.93
N PRO A 101 -5.51 -7.36 -19.41
CA PRO A 101 -5.91 -6.18 -20.17
C PRO A 101 -5.20 -6.11 -21.54
N SER A 102 -5.87 -5.56 -22.55
CA SER A 102 -5.20 -5.24 -23.82
C SER A 102 -4.10 -4.20 -23.60
N GLN A 103 -3.20 -4.04 -24.56
CA GLN A 103 -2.13 -3.04 -24.46
C GLN A 103 -2.69 -1.63 -24.21
N VAL A 104 -3.75 -1.23 -24.92
CA VAL A 104 -4.38 0.09 -24.74
C VAL A 104 -4.98 0.22 -23.34
N GLN A 105 -5.69 -0.81 -22.85
CA GLN A 105 -6.29 -0.80 -21.51
C GLN A 105 -5.22 -0.74 -20.40
N ALA A 106 -4.16 -1.53 -20.53
CA ALA A 106 -3.04 -1.53 -19.60
C ALA A 106 -2.35 -0.16 -19.57
N THR A 107 -2.06 0.43 -20.73
CA THR A 107 -1.45 1.77 -20.81
C THR A 107 -2.34 2.83 -20.17
N THR A 108 -3.65 2.81 -20.42
CA THR A 108 -4.58 3.77 -19.78
C THR A 108 -4.53 3.67 -18.27
N VAL A 109 -4.57 2.46 -17.71
CA VAL A 109 -4.48 2.25 -16.26
C VAL A 109 -3.14 2.69 -15.72
N MET A 110 -2.04 2.33 -16.38
CA MET A 110 -0.69 2.73 -15.95
C MET A 110 -0.54 4.24 -15.83
N VAL A 111 -1.07 5.02 -16.80
CA VAL A 111 -1.06 6.49 -16.74
C VAL A 111 -1.87 7.01 -15.55
N VAL A 112 -3.02 6.41 -15.25
CA VAL A 112 -3.82 6.78 -14.07
C VAL A 112 -3.06 6.47 -12.78
N LEU A 113 -2.47 5.28 -12.66
CA LEU A 113 -1.69 4.89 -11.47
C LEU A 113 -0.47 5.81 -11.28
N ASP A 114 0.18 6.23 -12.36
CA ASP A 114 1.32 7.16 -12.32
C ASP A 114 0.90 8.49 -11.71
N VAL A 115 -0.21 9.07 -12.18
CA VAL A 115 -0.76 10.33 -11.63
C VAL A 115 -1.15 10.18 -10.16
N LEU A 116 -1.86 9.11 -9.79
CA LEU A 116 -2.31 8.88 -8.42
C LEU A 116 -1.17 8.58 -7.44
N SER A 117 -0.03 8.09 -7.94
CA SER A 117 1.15 7.78 -7.11
C SER A 117 2.15 8.93 -7.05
N ASN A 118 1.83 10.09 -7.62
CA ASN A 118 2.74 11.21 -7.75
C ASN A 118 2.53 12.22 -6.61
N HIS A 119 3.59 12.54 -5.89
CA HIS A 119 3.58 13.61 -4.90
C HIS A 119 3.74 14.97 -5.58
N SER A 120 2.82 15.89 -5.29
CA SER A 120 2.94 17.29 -5.72
C SER A 120 4.21 17.94 -5.15
N PRO A 121 4.86 18.87 -5.87
CA PRO A 121 5.92 19.72 -5.30
C PRO A 121 5.47 20.55 -4.09
N ASP A 122 4.16 20.82 -3.99
CA ASP A 122 3.55 21.60 -2.91
C ASP A 122 2.88 20.70 -1.84
N GLU A 123 3.18 19.39 -1.82
CA GLU A 123 2.59 18.46 -0.87
C GLU A 123 3.03 18.75 0.58
N GLU A 124 2.11 18.57 1.53
CA GLU A 124 2.39 18.74 2.96
C GLU A 124 2.37 17.39 3.68
N TYR A 125 3.51 17.00 4.23
CA TYR A 125 3.66 15.71 4.90
C TYR A 125 3.33 15.76 6.39
N ILE A 126 2.99 14.59 6.94
CA ILE A 126 2.67 14.42 8.34
C ILE A 126 3.80 14.93 9.24
N GLY A 127 3.45 15.88 10.10
CA GLY A 127 4.38 16.43 11.09
C GLY A 127 5.57 17.17 10.52
N GLU A 128 5.58 17.54 9.23
CA GLU A 128 6.70 18.25 8.59
C GLU A 128 6.72 19.74 8.98
N ASN A 129 5.64 20.46 8.67
CA ASN A 129 5.54 21.90 8.86
C ASN A 129 4.48 22.27 9.90
N VAL A 130 4.80 23.21 10.80
CA VAL A 130 3.81 23.82 11.71
C VAL A 130 3.11 24.96 10.98
N VAL A 131 1.78 24.96 10.98
CA VAL A 131 0.98 26.05 10.40
C VAL A 131 0.96 27.28 11.32
N SER A 132 0.98 28.46 10.71
CA SER A 132 1.30 29.76 11.33
C SER A 132 0.54 30.16 12.62
N PRO A 133 -0.74 29.81 12.91
CA PRO A 133 -1.32 30.17 14.21
C PRO A 133 -0.93 29.18 15.33
N TRP A 134 -0.52 27.95 14.99
CA TRP A 134 -0.15 26.93 15.96
C TRP A 134 1.30 27.06 16.43
N ALA A 135 2.14 27.73 15.64
CA ALA A 135 3.54 28.01 15.97
C ALA A 135 3.71 29.10 17.04
N GLU A 136 2.69 29.94 17.25
CA GLU A 136 2.74 31.07 18.18
C GLU A 136 2.58 30.64 19.64
N ASP A 137 1.85 29.54 19.90
CA ASP A 137 1.74 28.95 21.22
C ASP A 137 2.96 28.05 21.50
N PRO A 138 3.80 28.38 22.50
CA PRO A 138 5.00 27.59 22.80
C PRO A 138 4.72 26.14 23.19
N VAL A 139 3.57 25.86 23.81
CA VAL A 139 3.17 24.51 24.24
C VAL A 139 2.80 23.66 23.02
N ILE A 140 2.01 24.22 22.10
CA ILE A 140 1.63 23.54 20.86
C ILE A 140 2.87 23.31 19.99
N LYS A 141 3.70 24.33 19.81
CA LYS A 141 4.96 24.21 19.05
C LYS A 141 5.86 23.12 19.62
N ALA A 142 6.09 23.10 20.94
CA ALA A 142 6.92 22.08 21.57
C ALA A 142 6.33 20.66 21.44
N ALA A 143 4.99 20.52 21.48
CA ALA A 143 4.34 19.24 21.24
C ALA A 143 4.52 18.77 19.79
N PHE A 144 4.40 19.66 18.82
CA PHE A 144 4.64 19.35 17.40
C PHE A 144 6.09 18.98 17.12
N GLU A 145 7.06 19.69 17.71
CA GLU A 145 8.49 19.35 17.57
C GLU A 145 8.79 17.94 18.11
N ARG A 146 8.18 17.55 19.23
CA ARG A 146 8.26 16.16 19.74
C ARG A 146 7.65 15.15 18.78
N PHE A 147 6.52 15.49 18.15
CA PHE A 147 5.88 14.65 17.15
C PHE A 147 6.77 14.48 15.90
N ASN A 148 7.29 15.57 15.32
CA ASN A 148 8.24 15.53 14.21
C ASN A 148 9.47 14.68 14.53
N GLY A 149 10.05 14.87 15.72
CA GLY A 149 11.20 14.07 16.17
C GLY A 149 10.88 12.57 16.27
N SER A 150 9.67 12.22 16.70
CA SER A 150 9.21 10.82 16.77
C SER A 150 9.05 10.21 15.37
N LEU A 151 8.55 10.97 14.39
CA LEU A 151 8.43 10.54 13.00
C LEU A 151 9.81 10.30 12.34
N LYS A 152 10.77 11.19 12.57
CA LYS A 152 12.17 11.01 12.11
C LYS A 152 12.81 9.75 12.70
N LYS A 153 12.55 9.46 13.98
CA LYS A 153 12.99 8.21 14.62
C LYS A 153 12.32 7.00 13.96
N LEU A 154 11.03 7.07 13.67
CA LEU A 154 10.29 6.00 12.98
C LEU A 154 10.87 5.72 11.60
N GLU A 155 11.21 6.76 10.84
CA GLU A 155 11.86 6.64 9.54
C GLU A 155 13.18 5.82 9.64
N GLY A 156 14.02 6.14 10.62
CA GLY A 156 15.25 5.37 10.87
C GLY A 156 15.00 3.90 11.24
N ILE A 157 13.92 3.60 11.98
CA ILE A 157 13.51 2.22 12.29
C ILE A 157 13.09 1.48 11.01
N ILE A 158 12.39 2.16 10.09
CA ILE A 158 12.01 1.57 8.80
C ILE A 158 13.26 1.23 7.99
N ASP A 159 14.24 2.13 7.94
CA ASP A 159 15.50 1.92 7.23
C ASP A 159 16.31 0.75 7.82
N GLU A 160 16.39 0.65 9.15
CA GLU A 160 17.01 -0.48 9.83
C GLU A 160 16.31 -1.80 9.48
N ARG A 161 14.97 -1.83 9.52
CA ARG A 161 14.20 -3.02 9.17
C ARG A 161 14.38 -3.44 7.71
N ASN A 162 14.44 -2.48 6.80
CA ASN A 162 14.65 -2.72 5.37
C ASN A 162 16.09 -3.14 5.01
N THR A 163 17.03 -3.09 5.95
CA THR A 163 18.40 -3.61 5.77
C THR A 163 18.66 -4.91 6.54
N ASN A 164 17.74 -5.29 7.45
CA ASN A 164 17.85 -6.49 8.24
C ASN A 164 17.52 -7.74 7.40
N LEU A 165 18.54 -8.53 7.07
CA LEU A 165 18.41 -9.76 6.28
C LEU A 165 17.55 -10.85 6.95
N ASN A 166 17.22 -10.73 8.24
CA ASN A 166 16.31 -11.66 8.91
C ASN A 166 14.83 -11.31 8.64
N LEU A 167 14.53 -10.10 8.18
CA LEU A 167 13.19 -9.63 7.82
C LEU A 167 12.92 -9.87 6.32
N LYS A 168 12.57 -11.11 5.99
CA LYS A 168 12.45 -11.61 4.62
C LYS A 168 11.29 -11.01 3.81
N ASN A 169 10.28 -10.46 4.48
CA ASN A 169 9.16 -9.81 3.79
C ASN A 169 9.48 -8.38 3.37
N ARG A 170 10.66 -7.87 3.74
CA ARG A 170 11.15 -6.52 3.42
C ARG A 170 12.45 -6.54 2.62
N VAL A 171 13.20 -7.65 2.67
CA VAL A 171 14.54 -7.75 2.10
C VAL A 171 14.74 -9.10 1.40
N GLY A 172 15.22 -9.06 0.15
CA GLY A 172 15.53 -10.26 -0.61
C GLY A 172 15.47 -10.05 -2.13
N ALA A 173 15.83 -11.09 -2.88
CA ALA A 173 15.74 -11.06 -4.34
C ALA A 173 14.28 -10.92 -4.77
N GLY A 174 13.98 -9.88 -5.55
CA GLY A 174 12.61 -9.58 -6.01
C GLY A 174 11.70 -8.95 -4.94
N VAL A 175 12.23 -8.63 -3.75
CA VAL A 175 11.48 -7.93 -2.69
C VAL A 175 11.87 -6.45 -2.73
N VAL A 176 10.87 -5.58 -2.90
CA VAL A 176 11.06 -4.13 -2.85
C VAL A 176 11.06 -3.71 -1.37
N PRO A 177 12.02 -2.89 -0.91
CA PRO A 177 12.01 -2.34 0.44
C PRO A 177 10.68 -1.64 0.73
N TYR A 178 10.12 -1.90 1.91
CA TYR A 178 8.84 -1.29 2.27
C TYR A 178 9.06 0.09 2.87
N GLU A 179 8.81 1.12 2.07
CA GLU A 179 9.03 2.53 2.41
C GLU A 179 7.73 3.36 2.50
N LEU A 180 6.57 2.76 2.23
CA LEU A 180 5.29 3.47 2.10
C LEU A 180 4.82 4.21 3.37
N LEU A 181 5.40 3.89 4.52
CA LEU A 181 5.14 4.58 5.80
C LEU A 181 6.29 5.46 6.27
N LYS A 182 7.30 5.69 5.42
CA LYS A 182 8.27 6.74 5.71
C LYS A 182 7.50 8.08 5.66
N PRO A 183 7.62 8.92 6.70
CA PRO A 183 6.75 10.08 6.86
C PRO A 183 6.91 11.12 5.75
N PHE A 184 8.12 11.28 5.21
CA PHE A 184 8.46 12.34 4.27
C PHE A 184 8.84 11.80 2.90
N SER A 185 8.65 12.62 1.86
CA SER A 185 9.06 12.32 0.49
C SER A 185 9.40 13.58 -0.28
N GLU A 186 10.17 13.40 -1.35
CA GLU A 186 10.30 14.37 -2.44
C GLU A 186 9.07 14.30 -3.36
N SER A 187 8.95 15.27 -4.26
CA SER A 187 7.95 15.24 -5.34
C SER A 187 8.18 14.10 -6.35
N GLY A 188 7.12 13.68 -7.04
CA GLY A 188 7.16 12.59 -8.01
C GLY A 188 6.67 11.24 -7.46
N VAL A 189 6.90 10.18 -8.23
CA VAL A 189 6.51 8.81 -7.87
C VAL A 189 7.65 8.15 -7.09
N THR A 190 7.59 8.23 -5.77
CA THR A 190 8.69 7.81 -4.88
C THR A 190 8.40 6.51 -4.12
N GLY A 191 7.12 6.15 -3.96
CA GLY A 191 6.69 5.00 -3.17
C GLY A 191 6.95 5.12 -1.66
N LYS A 192 7.02 6.36 -1.16
CA LYS A 192 7.17 6.72 0.25
C LYS A 192 6.55 8.10 0.51
N GLY A 193 6.40 8.49 1.78
CA GLY A 193 5.78 9.77 2.15
C GLY A 193 4.33 9.59 2.58
N VAL A 194 3.96 10.20 3.70
CA VAL A 194 2.61 10.17 4.25
C VAL A 194 2.08 11.60 4.30
N PRO A 195 1.23 12.01 3.33
CA PRO A 195 0.61 13.33 3.35
C PRO A 195 -0.32 13.52 4.55
N ASN A 196 -0.61 14.77 4.89
CA ASN A 196 -1.59 15.11 5.91
C ASN A 196 -3.03 14.76 5.54
N SER A 197 -3.32 14.54 4.25
CA SER A 197 -4.69 14.38 3.74
C SER A 197 -4.76 13.44 2.53
N ILE A 198 -5.98 13.09 2.10
CA ILE A 198 -6.21 12.43 0.82
C ILE A 198 -6.17 13.54 -0.26
N SER A 199 -4.98 13.80 -0.80
CA SER A 199 -4.68 14.93 -1.69
C SER A 199 -4.69 14.60 -3.19
N ILE A 200 -4.75 13.32 -3.54
CA ILE A 200 -4.83 12.80 -4.92
C ILE A 200 -5.70 11.53 -4.97
#